data_AF-A0A9D6Q8P2-F1
#
_entry.id   AF-A0A9D6Q8P2-F1
#
_cell.length_a   1.000
_cell.length_b   1.000
_cell.length_c   1.000
_cell.angle_alpha   90.00
_cell.angle_beta   90.00
_cell.angle_gamma   90.00
#
_symmetry.space_group_name_H-M   'P 1'
#
loop_
_entity.id
_entity.type
_entity.pdbx_description
1 polymer ?
#
loop_
_entity_poly.entity_id
_entity_poly.type
_entity_poly.pdbx_seq_one_letter_code
_entity_poly.pdbx_strand_id
1 'polypeptide(L)'
;MQQLLTMPIDGPELLRAMLVSLAALAGAAFVHWALRRVGRRLPLLIARRLGWQLSPGMQLPWQGILELTLLIPKIGVWIGSIVFVSDQFGPLQQARTMFTHVVEMSITMPLFALSGRSYSAIDVLELPAVLAALWVGVSVVTRGLKLHVLSAAGMERGAQEAVALLTRYTLIFLGAIVVLQTWGIDASSLTFVASVLGVGIGFGLQHIANNFVSGLVVSLERPIQPGDFVKVGEWTGTVEKIGPRNTEIRTTDNVSILVPNSRFLETEVVNWSHGDPLSRIQVPVGVAYGSNIARVRAALLEAAHSHPDVVRDPRASVEFQAFGESALQFELKVWTRDPRIQDRLRSDLNYRIEANLRRDNIPVPFPQRDLHLRSPQLDQILTAWSRQQFSEAELAASNHRKAPVEVPQGPLNGNAVADDLGPRAWSDEELRAVVDRMRGADGISISDRRHLLTVYRSCFVGREAVDWMTRALGLTRIEAVALGQLLMERGEMHHVLDEHGFKDSNFFYRFRADGADAIAAEARIRA
;
A
#
# COMPACT_ATOMS: atom_id res chain seq x y z
N MET A 1 17.96 49.15 71.30
CA MET A 1 16.60 49.73 71.36
C MET A 1 16.45 50.90 72.36
N GLN A 2 17.47 51.26 73.15
CA GLN A 2 17.39 52.32 74.17
C GLN A 2 18.14 53.63 73.85
N GLN A 3 18.80 53.77 72.69
CA GLN A 3 19.63 54.95 72.36
C GLN A 3 18.99 55.96 71.39
N LEU A 4 17.73 55.79 70.97
CA LEU A 4 17.10 56.61 69.92
C LEU A 4 15.86 57.39 70.37
N LEU A 5 15.43 57.27 71.63
CA LEU A 5 14.29 58.01 72.18
C LEU A 5 14.66 59.42 72.71
N THR A 6 15.90 59.88 72.49
CA THR A 6 16.40 61.16 73.03
C THR A 6 17.18 62.00 72.01
N MET A 7 16.86 61.94 70.71
CA MET A 7 17.30 63.03 69.81
C MET A 7 16.31 64.19 69.97
N PRO A 8 16.75 65.39 70.38
CA PRO A 8 15.91 66.56 70.37
C PRO A 8 15.59 66.85 68.90
N ILE A 9 14.32 66.80 68.55
CA ILE A 9 13.88 67.17 67.21
C ILE A 9 14.05 68.68 67.11
N ASP A 10 14.97 69.15 66.28
CA ASP A 10 15.13 70.57 66.00
C ASP A 10 13.82 71.10 65.40
N GLY A 11 13.13 71.97 66.15
CA GLY A 11 11.86 72.59 65.75
C GLY A 11 11.80 73.12 64.30
N PRO A 12 12.84 73.75 63.73
CA PRO A 12 12.83 74.19 62.33
C PRO A 12 12.87 73.04 61.31
N GLU A 13 13.50 71.90 61.61
CA GLU A 13 13.53 70.75 60.69
C GLU A 13 12.16 70.04 60.63
N LEU A 14 11.49 69.91 61.77
CA LEU A 14 10.14 69.33 61.82
C LEU A 14 9.12 70.19 61.06
N LEU A 15 9.19 71.52 61.22
CA LEU A 15 8.34 72.46 60.48
C LEU A 15 8.56 72.33 58.96
N ARG A 16 9.81 72.20 58.51
CA ARG A 16 10.16 71.97 57.10
C ARG A 16 9.59 70.65 56.58
N ALA A 17 9.76 69.56 57.31
CA ALA A 17 9.23 68.24 56.95
C ALA A 17 7.68 68.25 56.85
N MET A 18 7.00 68.93 57.78
CA MET A 18 5.54 69.09 57.75
C MET A 18 5.07 69.91 56.54
N LEU A 19 5.73 71.04 56.23
CA LEU A 19 5.37 71.88 55.09
C LEU A 19 5.60 71.16 53.75
N VAL A 20 6.73 70.45 53.61
CA VAL A 20 7.04 69.65 52.42
C VAL A 20 6.03 68.51 52.25
N SER A 21 5.64 67.85 53.34
CA SER A 21 4.63 66.78 53.32
C SER A 21 3.24 67.30 52.97
N LEU A 22 2.84 68.45 53.52
CA LEU A 22 1.57 69.11 53.20
C LEU A 22 1.53 69.52 51.72
N ALA A 23 2.62 70.08 51.20
CA ALA A 23 2.76 70.42 49.79
C ALA A 23 2.68 69.18 48.88
N ALA A 24 3.32 68.07 49.27
CA ALA A 24 3.27 66.82 48.53
C ALA A 24 1.86 66.21 48.49
N LEU A 25 1.13 66.22 49.61
CA LEU A 25 -0.26 65.74 49.68
C LEU A 25 -1.22 66.64 48.90
N ALA A 26 -1.05 67.96 48.97
CA ALA A 26 -1.81 68.91 48.15
C ALA A 26 -1.54 68.71 46.66
N GLY A 27 -0.29 68.47 46.28
CA GLY A 27 0.10 68.09 44.92
C GLY A 27 -0.56 66.79 44.47
N ALA A 28 -0.55 65.75 45.31
CA ALA A 28 -1.21 64.47 45.03
C ALA A 28 -2.72 64.62 44.80
N ALA A 29 -3.38 65.40 45.67
CA ALA A 29 -4.80 65.70 45.56
C ALA A 29 -5.13 66.49 44.28
N PHE A 30 -4.28 67.45 43.91
CA PHE A 30 -4.42 68.20 42.65
C PHE A 30 -4.27 67.28 41.42
N VAL A 31 -3.25 66.42 41.40
CA VAL A 31 -3.03 65.46 40.30
C VAL A 31 -4.19 64.45 40.23
N HIS A 32 -4.66 63.93 41.37
CA HIS A 32 -5.82 63.05 41.41
C HIS A 32 -7.09 63.74 40.88
N TRP A 33 -7.33 64.99 41.28
CA TRP A 33 -8.44 65.80 40.77
C TRP A 33 -8.32 66.03 39.26
N ALA A 34 -7.12 66.34 38.76
CA ALA A 34 -6.86 66.54 37.34
C ALA A 34 -7.13 65.25 36.55
N LEU A 35 -6.63 64.09 37.01
CA LEU A 35 -6.88 62.78 36.41
C LEU A 35 -8.37 62.43 36.39
N ARG A 36 -9.10 62.70 37.48
CA ARG A 36 -10.57 62.52 37.54
C ARG A 36 -11.31 63.45 36.59
N ARG A 37 -10.83 64.69 36.42
CA ARG A 37 -11.42 65.66 35.51
C ARG A 37 -11.17 65.29 34.04
N VAL A 38 -9.99 64.77 33.73
CA VAL A 38 -9.65 64.21 32.41
C VAL A 38 -10.55 63.01 32.10
N GLY A 39 -10.66 62.04 33.02
CA GLY A 39 -11.52 60.86 32.83
C GLY A 39 -12.98 61.20 32.52
N ARG A 40 -13.50 62.30 33.08
CA ARG A 40 -14.88 62.76 32.83
C ARG A 40 -15.04 63.65 31.60
N ARG A 41 -14.05 64.48 31.24
CA ARG A 41 -14.17 65.47 30.14
C ARG A 41 -13.65 64.97 28.80
N LEU A 42 -12.60 64.16 28.81
CA LEU A 42 -11.95 63.66 27.59
C LEU A 42 -12.92 62.84 26.70
N PRO A 43 -13.75 61.93 27.24
CA PRO A 43 -14.72 61.18 26.43
C PRO A 43 -15.74 62.08 25.74
N LEU A 44 -16.20 63.13 26.43
CA LEU A 44 -17.18 64.08 25.89
C LEU A 44 -16.58 64.95 24.78
N LEU A 45 -15.31 65.36 24.91
CA LEU A 45 -14.60 66.12 23.89
C LEU A 45 -14.35 65.27 22.64
N ILE A 46 -13.94 64.01 22.82
CA ILE A 46 -13.71 63.08 21.72
C ILE A 46 -15.03 62.76 21.00
N ALA A 47 -16.10 62.46 21.74
CA ALA A 47 -17.42 62.19 21.17
C ALA A 47 -17.96 63.38 20.36
N ARG A 48 -17.77 64.62 20.84
CA ARG A 48 -18.12 65.84 20.09
C ARG A 48 -17.29 66.00 18.81
N ARG A 49 -15.99 65.69 18.86
CA ARG A 49 -15.08 65.79 17.70
C ARG A 49 -15.36 64.73 16.63
N LEU A 50 -15.88 63.57 17.05
CA LEU A 50 -16.31 62.48 16.17
C LEU A 50 -17.77 62.64 15.67
N GLY A 51 -18.45 63.73 16.02
CA GLY A 51 -19.80 64.05 15.52
C GLY A 51 -20.94 63.22 16.14
N TRP A 52 -20.72 62.58 17.30
CA TRP A 52 -21.76 61.77 17.94
C TRP A 52 -22.80 62.64 18.67
N GLN A 53 -24.09 62.41 18.40
CA GLN A 53 -25.20 63.01 19.14
C GLN A 53 -25.36 62.30 20.50
N LEU A 54 -25.07 63.01 21.59
CA LEU A 54 -25.11 62.47 22.95
C LEU A 54 -26.47 62.74 23.61
N SER A 55 -27.22 61.69 23.96
CA SER A 55 -28.42 61.80 24.79
C SER A 55 -28.05 62.01 26.28
N PRO A 56 -28.82 62.81 27.05
CA PRO A 56 -28.56 63.00 28.48
C PRO A 56 -28.60 61.66 29.24
N GLY A 57 -27.50 61.29 29.90
CA GLY A 57 -27.38 60.04 30.67
C GLY A 57 -26.75 58.86 29.93
N MET A 58 -26.37 59.00 28.65
CA MET A 58 -25.70 57.94 27.90
C MET A 58 -24.26 57.70 28.41
N GLN A 59 -23.97 56.50 28.91
CA GLN A 59 -22.62 56.08 29.26
C GLN A 59 -21.88 55.59 28.01
N LEU A 60 -20.73 56.17 27.70
CA LEU A 60 -19.92 55.75 26.55
C LEU A 60 -19.25 54.40 26.86
N PRO A 61 -19.23 53.43 25.93
CA PRO A 61 -18.69 52.09 26.18
C PRO A 61 -17.22 52.10 26.60
N TRP A 62 -16.43 53.08 26.11
CA TRP A 62 -15.01 53.25 26.44
C TRP A 62 -14.77 54.04 27.74
N GLN A 63 -15.81 54.65 28.33
CA GLN A 63 -15.68 55.45 29.56
C GLN A 63 -15.25 54.58 30.75
N GLY A 64 -15.78 53.35 30.84
CA GLY A 64 -15.37 52.39 31.86
C GLY A 64 -13.90 51.97 31.71
N ILE A 65 -13.46 51.72 30.47
CA ILE A 65 -12.07 51.36 30.15
C ILE A 65 -11.12 52.52 30.50
N LEU A 66 -11.51 53.77 30.18
CA LEU A 66 -10.71 54.95 30.53
C LEU A 66 -10.62 55.18 32.05
N GLU A 67 -11.71 55.04 32.79
CA GLU A 67 -11.67 55.17 34.26
C GLU A 67 -10.85 54.05 34.90
N LEU A 68 -10.92 52.83 34.36
CA LEU A 68 -10.12 51.69 34.81
C LEU A 68 -8.62 51.91 34.53
N THR A 69 -8.27 52.42 33.35
CA THR A 69 -6.87 52.73 33.01
C THR A 69 -6.32 53.90 33.83
N LEU A 70 -7.13 54.92 34.11
CA LEU A 70 -6.76 56.05 34.98
C LEU A 70 -6.73 55.70 36.47
N LEU A 71 -7.25 54.54 36.87
CA LEU A 71 -7.18 54.06 38.25
C LEU A 71 -5.72 53.81 38.68
N ILE A 72 -4.91 53.22 37.80
CA ILE A 72 -3.51 52.89 38.05
C ILE A 72 -2.68 54.15 38.40
N PRO A 73 -2.64 55.22 37.58
CA PRO A 73 -1.89 56.43 37.93
C PRO A 73 -2.48 57.15 39.15
N LYS A 74 -3.80 57.11 39.38
CA LYS A 74 -4.40 57.68 40.61
C LYS A 74 -3.89 56.98 41.87
N ILE A 75 -3.82 55.65 41.86
CA ILE A 75 -3.29 54.85 42.96
C ILE A 75 -1.78 55.11 43.10
N GLY A 76 -1.04 55.13 41.99
CA GLY A 76 0.40 55.39 41.97
C GLY A 76 0.77 56.75 42.56
N VAL A 77 -0.01 57.80 42.28
CA VAL A 77 0.19 59.14 42.87
C VAL A 77 0.04 59.09 44.39
N TRP A 78 -0.98 58.44 44.92
CA TRP A 78 -1.17 58.34 46.37
C TRP A 78 -0.10 57.47 47.04
N ILE A 79 0.25 56.31 46.46
CA ILE A 79 1.33 55.47 46.96
C ILE A 79 2.65 56.25 46.97
N GLY A 80 2.99 56.92 45.87
CA GLY A 80 4.20 57.72 45.76
C GLY A 80 4.25 58.87 46.76
N SER A 81 3.13 59.55 46.99
CA SER A 81 3.04 60.59 48.02
C SER A 81 3.17 60.03 49.44
N ILE A 82 2.60 58.86 49.73
CA ILE A 82 2.77 58.19 51.03
C ILE A 82 4.24 57.78 51.26
N VAL A 83 4.90 57.24 50.24
CA VAL A 83 6.34 56.94 50.26
C VAL A 83 7.14 58.22 50.50
N PHE A 84 6.90 59.28 49.72
CA PHE A 84 7.61 60.54 49.86
C PHE A 84 7.43 61.19 51.25
N VAL A 85 6.20 61.21 51.76
CA VAL A 85 5.89 61.75 53.09
C VAL A 85 6.55 60.92 54.19
N SER A 86 6.53 59.59 54.07
CA SER A 86 7.20 58.71 55.04
C SER A 86 8.72 58.91 55.07
N ASP A 87 9.36 59.29 53.95
CA ASP A 87 10.79 59.64 53.91
C ASP A 87 11.14 60.95 54.62
N GLN A 88 10.18 61.85 54.85
CA GLN A 88 10.41 63.11 55.57
C GLN A 88 10.48 62.94 57.08
N PHE A 89 10.01 61.81 57.63
CA PHE A 89 9.93 61.57 59.06
C PHE A 89 10.66 60.27 59.41
N GLY A 90 11.77 60.36 60.15
CA GLY A 90 12.59 59.20 60.53
C GLY A 90 11.83 58.00 61.09
N PRO A 91 10.89 58.17 62.04
CA PRO A 91 10.09 57.05 62.56
C PRO A 91 9.17 56.40 61.52
N LEU A 92 8.57 57.20 60.62
CA LEU A 92 7.72 56.70 59.54
C LEU A 92 8.53 56.01 58.45
N GLN A 93 9.73 56.51 58.16
CA GLN A 93 10.67 55.87 57.25
C GLN A 93 11.08 54.50 57.78
N GLN A 94 11.50 54.43 59.05
CA GLN A 94 11.87 53.17 59.71
C GLN A 94 10.70 52.18 59.76
N ALA A 95 9.49 52.65 60.11
CA ALA A 95 8.29 51.82 60.13
C ALA A 95 7.95 51.29 58.74
N ARG A 96 8.04 52.13 57.69
CA ARG A 96 7.84 51.71 56.29
C ARG A 96 8.87 50.66 55.89
N THR A 97 10.16 50.90 56.15
CA THR A 97 11.23 49.95 55.76
C THR A 97 11.10 48.64 56.51
N MET A 98 10.75 48.66 57.80
CA MET A 98 10.44 47.44 58.56
C MET A 98 9.24 46.73 57.95
N PHE A 99 8.16 47.45 57.64
CA PHE A 99 6.96 46.86 57.05
C PHE A 99 7.25 46.25 55.67
N THR A 100 7.93 46.96 54.77
CA THR A 100 8.30 46.44 53.46
C THR A 100 9.22 45.23 53.59
N HIS A 101 10.16 45.25 54.53
CA HIS A 101 11.07 44.12 54.74
C HIS A 101 10.37 42.91 55.35
N VAL A 102 9.42 43.12 56.28
CA VAL A 102 8.56 42.05 56.83
C VAL A 102 7.67 41.47 55.73
N VAL A 103 7.07 42.30 54.88
CA VAL A 103 6.24 41.84 53.76
C VAL A 103 7.09 41.09 52.74
N GLU A 104 8.25 41.62 52.36
CA GLU A 104 9.20 40.98 51.45
C GLU A 104 9.64 39.63 52.01
N MET A 105 10.11 39.58 53.26
CA MET A 105 10.44 38.34 53.96
C MET A 105 9.26 37.36 53.99
N SER A 106 8.04 37.83 54.29
CA SER A 106 6.85 36.97 54.35
C SER A 106 6.52 36.34 53.01
N ILE A 107 6.77 37.06 51.91
CA ILE A 107 6.45 36.61 50.56
C ILE A 107 7.57 35.74 49.96
N THR A 108 8.84 36.04 50.27
CA THR A 108 10.01 35.27 49.81
C THR A 108 10.32 34.07 50.69
N MET A 109 9.73 33.99 51.89
CA MET A 109 9.91 32.86 52.79
C MET A 109 9.43 31.57 52.10
N PRO A 110 10.22 30.48 52.16
CA PRO A 110 9.81 29.22 51.58
C PRO A 110 8.59 28.67 52.35
N LEU A 111 7.47 28.49 51.66
CA LEU A 111 6.25 27.86 52.17
C LEU A 111 6.44 26.36 52.32
N PHE A 112 7.02 25.72 51.30
CA PHE A 112 7.33 24.29 51.28
C PHE A 112 8.52 24.02 50.35
N ALA A 113 9.15 22.85 50.50
CA ALA A 113 10.17 22.37 49.60
C ALA A 113 9.67 21.13 48.84
N LEU A 114 9.90 21.09 47.53
CA LEU A 114 9.61 19.96 46.66
C LEU A 114 10.89 19.65 45.87
N SER A 115 11.26 18.37 45.79
CA SER A 115 12.41 17.90 44.98
C SER A 115 13.72 18.70 45.17
N GLY A 116 13.99 19.19 46.39
CA GLY A 116 15.21 19.93 46.72
C GLY A 116 15.20 21.42 46.36
N ARG A 117 14.08 21.93 45.81
CA ARG A 117 13.85 23.36 45.59
C ARG A 117 12.79 23.87 46.58
N SER A 118 12.99 25.07 47.09
CA SER A 118 12.03 25.72 47.99
C SER A 118 11.12 26.66 47.21
N TYR A 119 9.82 26.63 47.49
CA TYR A 119 8.81 27.46 46.82
C TYR A 119 8.29 28.52 47.79
N SER A 120 8.36 29.77 47.37
CA SER A 120 7.82 30.94 48.06
C SER A 120 6.37 31.20 47.65
N ALA A 121 5.73 32.19 48.28
CA ALA A 121 4.36 32.57 47.94
C ALA A 121 4.24 33.10 46.50
N ILE A 122 5.31 33.73 45.99
CA ILE A 122 5.39 34.20 44.59
C ILE A 122 5.41 33.03 43.63
N ASP A 123 6.22 32.01 43.90
CA ASP A 123 6.33 30.84 43.02
C ASP A 123 4.97 30.14 42.90
N VAL A 124 4.23 29.99 44.01
CA VAL A 124 2.88 29.42 44.00
C VAL A 124 1.91 30.24 43.14
N LEU A 125 2.02 31.56 43.16
CA LEU A 125 1.19 32.46 42.34
C LEU A 125 1.60 32.45 40.86
N GLU A 126 2.87 32.14 40.56
CA GLU A 126 3.40 32.06 39.19
C GLU A 126 2.83 30.85 38.43
N LEU A 127 2.55 29.72 39.12
CA LEU A 127 2.01 28.51 38.47
C LEU A 127 0.77 28.77 37.62
N PRO A 128 -0.34 29.33 38.16
CA PRO A 128 -1.53 29.59 37.37
C PRO A 128 -1.27 30.58 36.24
N ALA A 129 -0.34 31.53 36.40
CA ALA A 129 0.03 32.46 35.34
C ALA A 129 0.73 31.75 34.18
N VAL A 130 1.67 30.84 34.47
CA VAL A 130 2.36 30.02 33.47
C VAL A 130 1.39 29.05 32.79
N LEU A 131 0.50 28.40 33.55
CA LEU A 131 -0.53 27.52 32.98
C LEU A 131 -1.52 28.29 32.09
N ALA A 132 -1.93 29.50 32.49
CA ALA A 132 -2.76 30.37 31.66
C ALA A 132 -2.02 30.81 30.39
N ALA A 133 -0.75 31.18 30.49
CA ALA A 133 0.07 31.53 29.35
C ALA A 133 0.22 30.35 28.37
N LEU A 134 0.44 29.13 28.87
CA LEU A 134 0.46 27.92 28.07
C LEU A 134 -0.88 27.69 27.37
N TRP A 135 -2.00 27.75 28.11
CA TRP A 135 -3.33 27.55 27.54
C TRP A 135 -3.66 28.57 26.44
N VAL A 136 -3.34 29.85 26.67
CA VAL A 136 -3.49 30.91 25.67
C VAL A 136 -2.60 30.64 24.47
N GLY A 137 -1.32 30.31 24.68
CA GLY A 137 -0.37 29.99 23.61
C GLY A 137 -0.86 28.84 22.73
N VAL A 138 -1.26 27.72 23.34
CA VAL A 138 -1.81 26.57 22.61
C VAL A 138 -3.10 26.96 21.86
N SER A 139 -3.98 27.75 22.48
CA SER A 139 -5.23 28.18 21.85
C SER A 139 -4.97 29.09 20.65
N VAL A 140 -3.99 29.98 20.73
CA VAL A 140 -3.55 30.84 19.62
C VAL A 140 -2.96 30.01 18.48
N VAL A 141 -2.03 29.08 18.79
CA VAL A 141 -1.39 28.22 17.79
C VAL A 141 -2.42 27.34 17.07
N THR A 142 -3.30 26.67 17.82
CA THR A 142 -4.30 25.76 17.24
C THR A 142 -5.35 26.50 16.43
N ARG A 143 -5.79 27.68 16.89
CA ARG A 143 -6.68 28.56 16.12
C ARG A 143 -6.00 29.09 14.86
N GLY A 144 -4.74 29.49 14.96
CA GLY A 144 -3.94 29.94 13.81
C GLY A 144 -3.77 28.83 12.77
N LEU A 145 -3.41 27.63 13.20
CA LEU A 145 -3.30 26.43 12.36
C LEU A 145 -4.61 26.17 11.60
N LYS A 146 -5.75 26.22 12.30
CA LYS A 146 -7.07 25.99 11.69
C LYS A 146 -7.44 27.09 10.69
N LEU A 147 -7.24 28.35 11.03
CA LEU A 147 -7.70 29.49 10.23
C LEU A 147 -6.81 29.79 9.02
N HIS A 148 -5.50 29.54 9.11
CA HIS A 148 -4.54 29.93 8.08
C HIS A 148 -3.96 28.77 7.28
N VAL A 149 -3.75 27.61 7.90
CA VAL A 149 -3.03 26.49 7.25
C VAL A 149 -4.01 25.45 6.75
N LEU A 150 -4.83 24.88 7.64
CA LEU A 150 -5.70 23.76 7.30
C LEU A 150 -6.87 24.16 6.40
N SER A 151 -7.41 25.36 6.60
CA SER A 151 -8.43 25.96 5.74
C SER A 151 -7.89 26.25 4.33
N ALA A 152 -6.69 26.82 4.23
CA ALA A 152 -6.03 27.15 2.97
C ALA A 152 -5.63 25.88 2.19
N ALA A 153 -5.32 24.78 2.90
CA ALA A 153 -5.05 23.47 2.31
C ALA A 153 -6.31 22.76 1.75
N GLY A 154 -7.50 23.35 1.89
CA GLY A 154 -8.74 22.77 1.37
C GLY A 154 -9.20 21.50 2.10
N MET A 155 -8.71 21.26 3.32
CA MET A 155 -9.09 20.08 4.10
C MET A 155 -10.57 20.13 4.51
N GLU A 156 -11.22 18.97 4.55
CA GLU A 156 -12.59 18.86 5.05
C GLU A 156 -12.68 19.25 6.54
N ARG A 157 -13.81 19.85 6.95
CA ARG A 157 -14.03 20.32 8.32
C ARG A 157 -13.73 19.25 9.39
N GLY A 158 -14.14 18.01 9.15
CA GLY A 158 -13.88 16.90 10.08
C GLY A 158 -12.38 16.62 10.28
N ALA A 159 -11.60 16.62 9.20
CA ALA A 159 -10.16 16.44 9.25
C ALA A 159 -9.44 17.62 9.91
N GLN A 160 -9.90 18.85 9.64
CA GLN A 160 -9.37 20.05 10.30
C GLN A 160 -9.54 19.96 11.83
N GLU A 161 -10.71 19.55 12.28
CA GLU A 161 -11.04 19.43 13.70
C GLU A 161 -10.20 18.35 14.38
N ALA A 162 -10.04 17.19 13.74
CA ALA A 162 -9.20 16.11 14.25
C ALA A 162 -7.73 16.53 14.39
N VAL A 163 -7.16 17.17 13.36
CA VAL A 163 -5.77 17.65 13.38
C VAL A 163 -5.58 18.74 14.44
N ALA A 164 -6.53 19.68 14.56
CA ALA A 164 -6.47 20.73 15.57
C ALA A 164 -6.53 20.15 17.00
N LEU A 165 -7.38 19.15 17.23
CA LEU A 165 -7.50 18.48 18.52
C LEU A 165 -6.24 17.71 18.89
N LEU A 166 -5.69 16.93 17.95
CA LEU A 166 -4.42 16.20 18.15
C LEU A 166 -3.29 17.18 18.47
N THR A 167 -3.12 18.23 17.66
CA THR A 167 -2.12 19.28 17.88
C THR A 167 -2.28 19.92 19.26
N ARG A 168 -3.52 20.25 19.65
CA ARG A 168 -3.83 20.84 20.96
C ARG A 168 -3.37 19.94 22.10
N TYR A 169 -3.72 18.66 22.08
CA TYR A 169 -3.35 17.73 23.13
C TYR A 169 -1.85 17.46 23.16
N THR A 170 -1.19 17.34 22.01
CA THR A 170 0.27 17.21 21.95
C THR A 170 0.96 18.43 22.55
N LEU A 171 0.54 19.65 22.22
CA LEU A 171 1.13 20.87 22.77
C LEU A 171 0.86 21.04 24.27
N ILE A 172 -0.34 20.70 24.74
CA ILE A 172 -0.65 20.69 26.19
C ILE A 172 0.24 19.68 26.91
N PHE A 173 0.39 18.48 26.37
CA PHE A 173 1.23 17.43 26.95
C PHE A 173 2.70 17.87 27.04
N LEU A 174 3.28 18.35 25.94
CA LEU A 174 4.65 18.86 25.91
C LEU A 174 4.83 20.07 26.84
N GLY A 175 3.87 21.00 26.81
CA GLY A 175 3.87 22.16 27.69
C GLY A 175 3.81 21.78 29.18
N ALA A 176 3.00 20.78 29.54
CA ALA A 176 2.92 20.27 30.90
C ALA A 176 4.27 19.68 31.37
N ILE A 177 4.97 18.93 30.53
CA ILE A 177 6.33 18.43 30.84
C ILE A 177 7.27 19.60 31.12
N VAL A 178 7.25 20.64 30.26
CA VAL A 178 8.08 21.83 30.45
C VAL A 178 7.74 22.54 31.77
N VAL A 179 6.46 22.75 32.07
CA VAL A 179 6.03 23.37 33.34
C VAL A 179 6.54 22.56 34.54
N LEU A 180 6.36 21.24 34.54
CA LEU A 180 6.84 20.36 35.61
C LEU A 180 8.36 20.47 35.80
N GLN A 181 9.15 20.47 34.71
CA GLN A 181 10.60 20.60 34.78
C GLN A 181 11.06 21.98 35.26
N THR A 182 10.42 23.07 34.80
CA THR A 182 10.73 24.42 35.31
C THR A 182 10.43 24.56 36.80
N TRP A 183 9.44 23.79 37.27
CA TRP A 183 9.07 23.61 38.65
C TRP A 183 9.92 22.58 39.38
N GLY A 184 11.07 22.15 38.85
CA GLY A 184 11.98 21.24 39.53
C GLY A 184 11.42 19.82 39.77
N ILE A 185 10.27 19.47 39.20
CA ILE A 185 9.69 18.13 39.28
C ILE A 185 10.35 17.26 38.21
N ASP A 186 10.91 16.13 38.61
CA ASP A 186 11.51 15.18 37.68
C ASP A 186 10.42 14.53 36.82
N ALA A 187 10.35 14.97 35.56
CA ALA A 187 9.45 14.43 34.56
C ALA A 187 10.07 13.27 33.75
N SER A 188 11.21 12.71 34.19
CA SER A 188 11.90 11.61 33.49
C SER A 188 11.01 10.38 33.33
N SER A 189 10.27 10.00 34.38
CA SER A 189 9.33 8.87 34.32
C SER A 189 8.21 9.10 33.31
N LEU A 190 7.67 10.32 33.24
CA LEU A 190 6.62 10.66 32.27
C LEU A 190 7.18 10.65 30.84
N THR A 191 8.41 11.15 30.67
CA THR A 191 9.12 11.14 29.38
C THR A 191 9.42 9.72 28.92
N PHE A 192 9.79 8.83 29.83
CA PHE A 192 9.99 7.40 29.53
C PHE A 192 8.68 6.76 29.05
N VAL A 193 7.58 6.96 29.79
CA VAL A 193 6.25 6.46 29.38
C VAL A 193 5.83 7.05 28.02
N ALA A 194 6.03 8.36 27.82
CA ALA A 194 5.77 9.02 26.55
C ALA A 194 6.59 8.44 25.40
N SER A 195 7.84 8.08 25.65
CA SER A 195 8.73 7.47 24.65
C SER A 195 8.24 6.08 24.25
N VAL A 196 7.89 5.24 25.22
CA VAL A 196 7.35 3.90 24.97
C VAL A 196 6.02 3.98 24.22
N LEU A 197 5.10 4.86 24.66
CA LEU A 197 3.83 5.10 23.97
C LEU A 197 4.07 5.65 22.56
N GLY A 198 5.02 6.57 22.39
CA GLY A 198 5.37 7.16 21.10
C GLY A 198 5.88 6.12 20.11
N VAL A 199 6.72 5.18 20.55
CA VAL A 199 7.17 4.04 19.74
C VAL A 199 5.98 3.15 19.36
N GLY A 200 5.09 2.84 20.30
CA GLY A 200 3.88 2.05 20.02
C GLY A 200 2.95 2.71 19.00
N ILE A 201 2.72 4.03 19.12
CA ILE A 201 1.96 4.82 18.15
C ILE A 201 2.68 4.84 16.80
N GLY A 202 4.01 4.99 16.79
CA GLY A 202 4.83 4.95 15.58
C GLY A 202 4.67 3.65 14.80
N PHE A 203 4.73 2.51 15.49
CA PHE A 203 4.45 1.21 14.87
C PHE A 203 3.00 1.11 14.35
N GLY A 204 2.02 1.62 15.11
CA GLY A 204 0.63 1.67 14.66
C GLY A 204 0.41 2.52 13.40
N LEU A 205 1.19 3.59 13.23
CA LEU A 205 1.08 4.52 12.09
C LEU A 205 2.02 4.18 10.93
N GLN A 206 2.86 3.15 11.07
CA GLN A 206 3.91 2.82 10.10
C GLN A 206 3.35 2.65 8.67
N HIS A 207 2.23 1.92 8.50
CA HIS A 207 1.62 1.72 7.18
C HIS A 207 1.06 3.01 6.56
N ILE A 208 0.54 3.92 7.39
CA ILE A 208 0.04 5.22 6.90
C ILE A 208 1.21 6.08 6.45
N ALA A 209 2.30 6.11 7.23
CA ALA A 209 3.53 6.81 6.87
C ALA A 209 4.15 6.23 5.59
N ASN A 210 4.21 4.90 5.45
CA ASN A 210 4.73 4.24 4.25
C ASN A 210 3.93 4.65 3.00
N ASN A 211 2.60 4.60 3.06
CA ASN A 211 1.75 5.02 1.94
C ASN A 211 1.89 6.51 1.61
N PHE A 212 2.05 7.37 2.62
CA PHE A 212 2.24 8.80 2.42
C PHE A 212 3.57 9.10 1.71
N VAL A 213 4.67 8.55 2.22
CA VAL A 213 6.00 8.69 1.62
C VAL A 213 6.00 8.10 0.21
N SER A 214 5.39 6.93 0.02
CA SER A 214 5.26 6.32 -1.30
C SER A 214 4.49 7.20 -2.27
N GLY A 215 3.42 7.87 -1.81
CA GLY A 215 2.67 8.82 -2.62
C GLY A 215 3.50 10.02 -3.07
N LEU A 216 4.35 10.54 -2.18
CA LEU A 216 5.28 11.61 -2.51
C LEU A 216 6.32 11.15 -3.56
N VAL A 217 6.92 9.97 -3.36
CA VAL A 217 7.88 9.38 -4.30
C VAL A 217 7.25 9.17 -5.68
N VAL A 218 6.07 8.53 -5.75
CA VAL A 218 5.34 8.32 -7.01
C VAL A 218 5.02 9.66 -7.69
N SER A 219 4.66 10.69 -6.93
CA SER A 219 4.37 12.01 -7.51
C SER A 219 5.62 12.75 -8.03
N LEU A 220 6.77 12.53 -7.38
CA LEU A 220 8.04 13.15 -7.74
C LEU A 220 8.72 12.44 -8.91
N GLU A 221 8.87 11.12 -8.83
CA GLU A 221 9.53 10.29 -9.84
C GLU A 221 8.64 10.00 -11.05
N ARG A 222 7.31 10.09 -10.85
CA ARG A 222 6.29 9.87 -11.90
C ARG A 222 6.45 8.56 -12.68
N PRO A 223 6.62 7.39 -12.02
CA PRO A 223 6.60 6.09 -12.71
C PRO A 223 5.23 5.81 -13.34
N ILE A 224 4.18 6.41 -12.77
CA ILE A 224 2.81 6.45 -13.29
C ILE A 224 2.27 7.87 -13.18
N GLN A 225 1.40 8.25 -14.12
CA GLN A 225 0.77 9.57 -14.18
C GLN A 225 -0.75 9.45 -14.37
N PRO A 226 -1.54 10.44 -13.94
CA PRO A 226 -2.96 10.51 -14.28
C PRO A 226 -3.16 10.45 -15.81
N GLY A 227 -3.97 9.51 -16.26
CA GLY A 227 -4.19 9.19 -17.67
C GLY A 227 -3.47 7.94 -18.17
N ASP A 228 -2.48 7.43 -17.43
CA ASP A 228 -1.75 6.22 -17.82
C ASP A 228 -2.63 4.99 -17.70
N PHE A 229 -2.54 4.09 -18.70
CA PHE A 229 -3.11 2.75 -18.63
C PHE A 229 -2.10 1.80 -18.00
N VAL A 230 -2.45 1.23 -16.85
CA VAL A 230 -1.55 0.45 -16.00
C VAL A 230 -2.18 -0.85 -15.52
N LYS A 231 -1.35 -1.83 -15.18
CA LYS A 231 -1.72 -3.04 -14.45
C LYS A 231 -0.88 -3.17 -13.18
N VAL A 232 -1.57 -3.34 -12.06
CA VAL A 232 -0.99 -3.49 -10.71
C VAL A 232 -1.64 -4.69 -10.03
N GLY A 233 -0.86 -5.76 -9.88
CA GLY A 233 -1.40 -7.07 -9.47
C GLY A 233 -2.45 -7.57 -10.48
N GLU A 234 -3.65 -7.86 -10.01
CA GLU A 234 -4.77 -8.34 -10.84
C GLU A 234 -5.55 -7.20 -11.53
N TRP A 235 -5.36 -5.97 -11.09
CA TRP A 235 -6.17 -4.84 -11.55
C TRP A 235 -5.54 -4.17 -12.75
N THR A 236 -6.32 -3.98 -13.80
CA THR A 236 -5.92 -3.27 -15.03
C THR A 236 -6.88 -2.10 -15.27
N GLY A 237 -6.36 -0.91 -15.53
CA GLY A 237 -7.19 0.27 -15.71
C GLY A 237 -6.40 1.55 -15.96
N THR A 238 -7.12 2.67 -16.01
CA THR A 238 -6.53 4.00 -16.21
C THR A 238 -6.37 4.71 -14.86
N VAL A 239 -5.20 5.28 -14.60
CA VAL A 239 -4.96 6.10 -13.40
C VAL A 239 -5.78 7.39 -13.51
N GLU A 240 -6.70 7.63 -12.58
CA GLU A 240 -7.49 8.87 -12.55
C GLU A 240 -6.84 9.95 -11.70
N LYS A 241 -6.39 9.57 -10.51
CA LYS A 241 -5.85 10.50 -9.52
C LYS A 241 -4.85 9.82 -8.61
N ILE A 242 -3.73 10.50 -8.36
CA ILE A 242 -2.75 10.11 -7.35
C ILE A 242 -3.01 10.97 -6.12
N GLY A 243 -3.52 10.34 -5.05
CA GLY A 243 -3.73 10.95 -3.76
C GLY A 243 -2.53 10.76 -2.83
N PRO A 244 -2.56 11.35 -1.61
CA PRO A 244 -1.44 11.26 -0.68
C PRO A 244 -1.17 9.84 -0.18
N ARG A 245 -2.20 9.00 -0.02
CA ARG A 245 -2.07 7.61 0.49
C ARG A 245 -2.42 6.51 -0.52
N ASN A 246 -3.21 6.85 -1.52
CA ASN A 246 -3.73 5.91 -2.50
C ASN A 246 -3.80 6.57 -3.88
N THR A 247 -3.76 5.72 -4.89
CA THR A 247 -3.98 6.08 -6.28
C THR A 247 -5.27 5.43 -6.74
N GLU A 248 -6.13 6.22 -7.37
CA GLU A 248 -7.40 5.78 -7.92
C GLU A 248 -7.19 5.31 -9.36
N ILE A 249 -7.55 4.05 -9.63
CA ILE A 249 -7.49 3.42 -10.94
C ILE A 249 -8.91 3.06 -11.35
N ARG A 250 -9.35 3.52 -12.52
CA ARG A 250 -10.63 3.14 -13.11
C ARG A 250 -10.44 1.97 -14.07
N THR A 251 -11.09 0.85 -13.80
CA THR A 251 -11.04 -0.33 -14.67
C THR A 251 -11.76 -0.11 -16.00
N THR A 252 -11.57 -1.03 -16.95
CA THR A 252 -12.33 -1.08 -18.20
C THR A 252 -13.83 -1.23 -17.99
N ASP A 253 -14.24 -1.84 -16.86
CA ASP A 253 -15.64 -2.00 -16.44
C ASP A 253 -16.18 -0.76 -15.70
N ASN A 254 -15.46 0.37 -15.74
CA ASN A 254 -15.84 1.63 -15.11
C ASN A 254 -15.97 1.53 -13.57
N VAL A 255 -15.14 0.71 -12.93
CA VAL A 255 -15.06 0.58 -11.47
C VAL A 255 -13.83 1.30 -10.93
N SER A 256 -14.00 2.17 -9.93
CA SER A 256 -12.89 2.84 -9.23
C SER A 256 -12.27 1.94 -8.17
N ILE A 257 -10.97 1.71 -8.29
CA ILE A 257 -10.16 0.91 -7.37
C ILE A 257 -9.15 1.84 -6.69
N LEU A 258 -9.13 1.83 -5.35
CA LEU A 258 -8.18 2.59 -4.56
C LEU A 258 -6.97 1.72 -4.19
N VAL A 259 -5.86 1.91 -4.89
CA VAL A 259 -4.63 1.16 -4.67
C VAL A 259 -3.73 1.92 -3.69
N PRO A 260 -3.27 1.32 -2.57
CA PRO A 260 -2.32 1.95 -1.66
C PRO A 260 -1.03 2.35 -2.39
N ASN A 261 -0.50 3.54 -2.14
CA ASN A 261 0.66 4.05 -2.89
C ASN A 261 1.92 3.19 -2.69
N SER A 262 2.05 2.54 -1.52
CA SER A 262 3.16 1.60 -1.24
C SER A 262 3.23 0.46 -2.26
N ARG A 263 2.10 0.00 -2.81
CA ARG A 263 2.08 -1.08 -3.82
C ARG A 263 2.86 -0.76 -5.08
N PHE A 264 2.89 0.51 -5.49
CA PHE A 264 3.63 0.91 -6.70
C PHE A 264 5.15 0.91 -6.51
N LEU A 265 5.62 0.87 -5.26
CA LEU A 265 7.04 0.76 -4.92
C LEU A 265 7.43 -0.66 -4.50
N GLU A 266 6.49 -1.43 -3.94
CA GLU A 266 6.73 -2.78 -3.43
C GLU A 266 6.51 -3.88 -4.47
N THR A 267 5.69 -3.63 -5.49
CA THR A 267 5.32 -4.63 -6.51
C THR A 267 5.57 -4.12 -7.93
N GLU A 268 5.74 -5.06 -8.87
CA GLU A 268 5.88 -4.72 -10.29
C GLU A 268 4.59 -4.07 -10.83
N VAL A 269 4.77 -3.03 -11.65
CA VAL A 269 3.69 -2.29 -12.31
C VAL A 269 3.96 -2.28 -13.80
N VAL A 270 2.99 -2.75 -14.58
CA VAL A 270 3.04 -2.65 -16.04
C VAL A 270 2.37 -1.33 -16.44
N ASN A 271 3.12 -0.42 -17.06
CA ASN A 271 2.59 0.83 -17.57
C ASN A 271 2.74 0.86 -19.10
N TRP A 272 1.62 0.77 -19.82
CA TRP A 272 1.62 0.79 -21.29
C TRP A 272 1.65 2.21 -21.87
N SER A 273 1.49 3.23 -21.03
CA SER A 273 1.44 4.65 -21.45
C SER A 273 2.72 5.42 -21.08
N HIS A 274 3.69 4.76 -20.42
CA HIS A 274 4.89 5.42 -19.93
C HIS A 274 5.81 5.86 -21.08
N GLY A 275 6.01 7.17 -21.23
CA GLY A 275 6.90 7.76 -22.22
C GLY A 275 6.33 7.75 -23.64
N ASP A 276 6.07 6.56 -24.20
CA ASP A 276 5.44 6.38 -25.52
C ASP A 276 4.26 5.39 -25.38
N PRO A 277 3.01 5.82 -25.64
CA PRO A 277 1.83 4.96 -25.53
C PRO A 277 1.69 3.94 -26.68
N LEU A 278 2.73 3.79 -27.51
CA LEU A 278 2.80 2.79 -28.55
C LEU A 278 2.93 1.38 -27.96
N SER A 279 1.82 0.64 -27.93
CA SER A 279 1.74 -0.72 -27.38
C SER A 279 1.57 -1.77 -28.48
N ARG A 280 2.20 -2.93 -28.29
CA ARG A 280 2.08 -4.08 -29.20
C ARG A 280 1.03 -5.06 -28.69
N ILE A 281 0.09 -5.42 -29.54
CA ILE A 281 -0.91 -6.44 -29.29
C ILE A 281 -0.56 -7.69 -30.09
N GLN A 282 -0.67 -8.84 -29.42
CA GLN A 282 -0.50 -10.16 -30.02
C GLN A 282 -1.87 -10.82 -30.19
N VAL A 283 -2.12 -11.35 -31.39
CA VAL A 283 -3.35 -12.05 -31.75
C VAL A 283 -2.98 -13.44 -32.25
N PRO A 284 -3.14 -14.49 -31.43
CA PRO A 284 -2.85 -15.86 -31.84
C PRO A 284 -3.92 -16.39 -32.79
N VAL A 285 -3.51 -17.08 -33.85
CA VAL A 285 -4.39 -17.65 -34.87
C VAL A 285 -3.93 -19.05 -35.24
N GLY A 286 -4.85 -20.01 -35.20
CA GLY A 286 -4.61 -21.40 -35.65
C GLY A 286 -5.30 -21.67 -36.98
N VAL A 287 -4.60 -22.29 -37.92
CA VAL A 287 -5.15 -22.74 -39.21
C VAL A 287 -4.84 -24.22 -39.45
N ALA A 288 -5.63 -24.90 -40.29
CA ALA A 288 -5.49 -26.33 -40.48
C ALA A 288 -4.17 -26.69 -41.18
N TYR A 289 -3.66 -27.88 -40.88
CA TYR A 289 -2.53 -28.46 -41.61
C TYR A 289 -2.84 -28.56 -43.11
N GLY A 290 -1.81 -28.37 -43.95
CA GLY A 290 -1.97 -28.30 -45.41
C GLY A 290 -2.41 -26.93 -45.96
N SER A 291 -2.75 -25.96 -45.10
CA SER A 291 -3.05 -24.58 -45.54
C SER A 291 -1.84 -23.91 -46.18
N ASN A 292 -2.08 -23.09 -47.21
CA ASN A 292 -1.00 -22.31 -47.83
C ASN A 292 -0.55 -21.18 -46.90
N ILE A 293 0.64 -21.33 -46.32
CA ILE A 293 1.24 -20.42 -45.34
C ILE A 293 1.38 -18.98 -45.87
N ALA A 294 1.73 -18.80 -47.15
CA ALA A 294 1.86 -17.48 -47.74
C ALA A 294 0.51 -16.76 -47.83
N ARG A 295 -0.57 -17.48 -48.15
CA ARG A 295 -1.93 -16.94 -48.17
C ARG A 295 -2.43 -16.62 -46.76
N VAL A 296 -2.16 -17.47 -45.77
CA VAL A 296 -2.46 -17.19 -44.36
C VAL A 296 -1.80 -15.88 -43.93
N ARG A 297 -0.50 -15.74 -44.18
CA ARG A 297 0.24 -14.51 -43.86
C ARG A 297 -0.38 -13.27 -44.52
N ALA A 298 -0.75 -13.35 -45.79
CA ALA A 298 -1.38 -12.23 -46.50
C ALA A 298 -2.74 -11.85 -45.89
N ALA A 299 -3.60 -12.84 -45.61
CA ALA A 299 -4.92 -12.64 -45.01
C ALA A 299 -4.84 -11.98 -43.62
N LEU A 300 -3.89 -12.40 -42.78
CA LEU A 300 -3.66 -11.84 -41.44
C LEU A 300 -3.12 -10.40 -41.51
N LEU A 301 -2.17 -10.13 -42.41
CA LEU A 301 -1.66 -8.77 -42.61
C LEU A 301 -2.75 -7.84 -43.16
N GLU A 302 -3.60 -8.30 -44.07
CA GLU A 302 -4.72 -7.51 -44.59
C GLU A 302 -5.70 -7.12 -43.48
N ALA A 303 -6.01 -8.05 -42.55
CA ALA A 303 -6.86 -7.76 -41.41
C ALA A 303 -6.29 -6.60 -40.56
N ALA A 304 -4.98 -6.63 -40.29
CA ALA A 304 -4.30 -5.55 -39.56
C ALA A 304 -4.30 -4.21 -40.32
N HIS A 305 -3.97 -4.22 -41.63
CA HIS A 305 -3.88 -2.99 -42.44
C HIS A 305 -5.24 -2.30 -42.64
N SER A 306 -6.33 -3.07 -42.59
CA SER A 306 -7.69 -2.56 -42.77
C SER A 306 -8.30 -1.91 -41.51
N HIS A 307 -7.64 -2.04 -40.34
CA HIS A 307 -8.16 -1.57 -39.07
C HIS A 307 -7.65 -0.16 -38.75
N PRO A 308 -8.52 0.83 -38.46
CA PRO A 308 -8.11 2.23 -38.25
C PRO A 308 -7.22 2.44 -37.01
N ASP A 309 -7.46 1.67 -35.95
CA ASP A 309 -6.70 1.77 -34.69
C ASP A 309 -5.31 1.08 -34.74
N VAL A 310 -4.96 0.41 -35.86
CA VAL A 310 -3.64 -0.20 -36.05
C VAL A 310 -2.70 0.80 -36.70
N VAL A 311 -1.57 1.03 -36.05
CA VAL A 311 -0.53 1.94 -36.53
C VAL A 311 0.20 1.31 -37.74
N ARG A 312 0.51 2.14 -38.74
CA ARG A 312 1.23 1.71 -39.95
C ARG A 312 2.74 1.56 -39.76
N ASP A 313 3.31 2.37 -38.87
CA ASP A 313 4.72 2.35 -38.48
C ASP A 313 4.83 2.46 -36.96
N PRO A 314 5.27 1.40 -36.24
CA PRO A 314 5.87 0.18 -36.77
C PRO A 314 4.88 -0.73 -37.51
N ARG A 315 5.37 -1.45 -38.52
CA ARG A 315 4.53 -2.34 -39.36
C ARG A 315 4.03 -3.54 -38.55
N ALA A 316 2.81 -3.97 -38.85
CA ALA A 316 2.30 -5.25 -38.38
C ALA A 316 3.15 -6.40 -38.93
N SER A 317 3.33 -7.44 -38.13
CA SER A 317 4.08 -8.64 -38.50
C SER A 317 3.29 -9.90 -38.18
N VAL A 318 3.50 -10.94 -38.98
CA VAL A 318 2.93 -12.27 -38.74
C VAL A 318 4.09 -13.23 -38.59
N GLU A 319 4.11 -13.95 -37.48
CA GLU A 319 5.11 -14.95 -37.16
C GLU A 319 4.47 -16.34 -37.13
N PHE A 320 5.15 -17.32 -37.72
CA PHE A 320 4.80 -18.73 -37.54
C PHE A 320 5.41 -19.19 -36.21
N GLN A 321 4.56 -19.51 -35.23
CA GLN A 321 5.01 -19.82 -33.87
C GLN A 321 5.41 -21.28 -33.73
N ALA A 322 4.52 -22.20 -34.12
CA ALA A 322 4.73 -23.62 -33.92
C ALA A 322 3.81 -24.49 -34.79
N PHE A 323 4.21 -25.74 -34.97
CA PHE A 323 3.31 -26.82 -35.39
C PHE A 323 2.58 -27.33 -34.13
N GLY A 324 1.32 -26.96 -33.95
CA GLY A 324 0.51 -27.33 -32.79
C GLY A 324 -0.19 -28.68 -32.95
N GLU A 325 -0.81 -29.19 -31.88
CA GLU A 325 -1.42 -30.53 -31.87
C GLU A 325 -2.48 -30.76 -32.96
N SER A 326 -3.22 -29.71 -33.35
CA SER A 326 -4.27 -29.80 -34.38
C SER A 326 -4.25 -28.64 -35.38
N ALA A 327 -3.30 -27.72 -35.26
CA ALA A 327 -3.24 -26.50 -36.08
C ALA A 327 -1.80 -26.02 -36.31
N LEU A 328 -1.57 -25.37 -37.45
CA LEU A 328 -0.43 -24.49 -37.66
C LEU A 328 -0.68 -23.18 -36.89
N GLN A 329 0.21 -22.82 -35.96
CA GLN A 329 0.03 -21.66 -35.08
C GLN A 329 0.76 -20.44 -35.62
N PHE A 330 0.03 -19.36 -35.78
CA PHE A 330 0.52 -18.05 -36.18
C PHE A 330 0.24 -17.02 -35.08
N GLU A 331 1.05 -15.97 -35.02
CA GLU A 331 0.79 -14.81 -34.19
C GLU A 331 0.84 -13.55 -35.05
N LEU A 332 -0.28 -12.84 -35.11
CA LEU A 332 -0.34 -11.50 -35.68
C LEU A 332 0.03 -10.48 -34.59
N LYS A 333 1.10 -9.73 -34.83
CA LYS A 333 1.57 -8.63 -33.98
C LYS A 333 1.21 -7.31 -34.62
N VAL A 334 0.44 -6.49 -33.90
CA VAL A 334 0.03 -5.14 -34.34
C VAL A 334 0.41 -4.12 -33.29
N TRP A 335 0.54 -2.86 -33.70
CA TRP A 335 0.82 -1.75 -32.79
C TRP A 335 -0.39 -0.81 -32.73
N THR A 336 -0.70 -0.30 -31.53
CA THR A 336 -1.73 0.71 -31.27
C THR A 336 -1.13 1.86 -30.47
N ARG A 337 -1.62 3.09 -30.67
CA ARG A 337 -1.29 4.24 -29.81
C ARG A 337 -2.24 4.40 -28.62
N ASP A 338 -3.30 3.59 -28.57
CA ASP A 338 -4.23 3.57 -27.46
C ASP A 338 -4.22 2.17 -26.82
N PRO A 339 -3.46 1.99 -25.71
CA PRO A 339 -3.43 0.72 -25.00
C PRO A 339 -4.77 0.35 -24.36
N ARG A 340 -5.64 1.33 -24.09
CA ARG A 340 -6.91 1.11 -23.36
C ARG A 340 -7.91 0.28 -24.17
N ILE A 341 -7.79 0.33 -25.49
CA ILE A 341 -8.67 -0.41 -26.41
C ILE A 341 -8.12 -1.80 -26.77
N GLN A 342 -7.04 -2.27 -26.13
CA GLN A 342 -6.34 -3.49 -26.54
C GLN A 342 -7.26 -4.71 -26.70
N ASP A 343 -8.23 -4.90 -25.80
CA ASP A 343 -9.14 -6.04 -25.83
C ASP A 343 -10.20 -5.88 -26.94
N ARG A 344 -10.72 -4.66 -27.12
CA ARG A 344 -11.63 -4.32 -28.23
C ARG A 344 -10.94 -4.53 -29.57
N LEU A 345 -9.73 -4.00 -29.73
CA LEU A 345 -8.93 -4.11 -30.94
C LEU A 345 -8.59 -5.57 -31.26
N ARG A 346 -8.23 -6.37 -30.24
CA ARG A 346 -8.02 -7.82 -30.42
C ARG A 346 -9.28 -8.51 -30.94
N SER A 347 -10.44 -8.18 -30.37
CA SER A 347 -11.73 -8.72 -30.81
C SER A 347 -12.05 -8.34 -32.26
N ASP A 348 -11.92 -7.05 -32.59
CA ASP A 348 -12.19 -6.53 -33.94
C ASP A 348 -11.25 -7.14 -34.99
N LEU A 349 -9.98 -7.37 -34.63
CA LEU A 349 -9.03 -8.07 -35.48
C LEU A 349 -9.42 -9.54 -35.67
N ASN A 350 -9.85 -10.24 -34.62
CA ASN A 350 -10.31 -11.62 -34.74
C ASN A 350 -11.49 -11.76 -35.72
N TYR A 351 -12.48 -10.85 -35.68
CA TYR A 351 -13.59 -10.85 -36.65
C TYR A 351 -13.10 -10.66 -38.09
N ARG A 352 -12.15 -9.75 -38.31
CA ARG A 352 -11.57 -9.50 -39.65
C ARG A 352 -10.71 -10.67 -40.13
N ILE A 353 -9.95 -11.27 -39.23
CA ILE A 353 -9.13 -12.45 -39.50
C ILE A 353 -10.03 -13.59 -39.95
N GLU A 354 -11.10 -13.90 -39.21
CA GLU A 354 -12.06 -14.93 -39.60
C GLU A 354 -12.63 -14.67 -40.99
N ALA A 355 -13.09 -13.44 -41.25
CA ALA A 355 -13.68 -13.09 -42.54
C ALA A 355 -12.69 -13.25 -43.70
N ASN A 356 -11.42 -12.87 -43.51
CA ASN A 356 -10.37 -13.00 -44.51
C ASN A 356 -9.98 -14.47 -44.74
N LEU A 357 -9.83 -15.26 -43.67
CA LEU A 357 -9.53 -16.69 -43.77
C LEU A 357 -10.64 -17.43 -44.52
N ARG A 358 -11.90 -17.13 -44.20
CA ARG A 358 -13.07 -17.69 -44.88
C ARG A 358 -13.12 -17.29 -46.35
N ARG A 359 -12.92 -16.02 -46.67
CA ARG A 359 -12.85 -15.53 -48.07
C ARG A 359 -11.79 -16.26 -48.88
N ASP A 360 -10.65 -16.54 -48.26
CA ASP A 360 -9.51 -17.17 -48.91
C ASP A 360 -9.59 -18.72 -48.91
N ASN A 361 -10.67 -19.31 -48.39
CA ASN A 361 -10.87 -20.75 -48.23
C ASN A 361 -9.76 -21.41 -47.38
N ILE A 362 -9.33 -20.74 -46.32
CA ILE A 362 -8.37 -21.26 -45.35
C ILE A 362 -9.15 -21.87 -44.17
N PRO A 363 -9.10 -23.20 -43.98
CA PRO A 363 -9.87 -23.85 -42.93
C PRO A 363 -9.29 -23.58 -41.54
N VAL A 364 -10.18 -23.23 -40.60
CA VAL A 364 -9.88 -23.21 -39.16
C VAL A 364 -10.15 -24.61 -38.61
N PRO A 365 -9.16 -25.29 -38.00
CA PRO A 365 -9.28 -26.69 -37.64
C PRO A 365 -10.08 -26.85 -36.35
N PHE A 366 -10.92 -27.88 -36.31
CA PHE A 366 -11.35 -28.48 -35.05
C PHE A 366 -10.21 -29.33 -34.46
N PRO A 367 -10.25 -29.67 -33.16
CA PRO A 367 -9.36 -30.67 -32.60
C PRO A 367 -9.35 -31.93 -33.45
N GLN A 368 -8.17 -32.31 -33.97
CA GLN A 368 -7.98 -33.47 -34.82
C GLN A 368 -7.57 -34.66 -33.96
N ARG A 369 -8.08 -35.85 -34.29
CA ARG A 369 -7.70 -37.10 -33.65
C ARG A 369 -7.61 -38.20 -34.69
N ASP A 370 -6.47 -38.86 -34.73
CA ASP A 370 -6.29 -40.07 -35.51
C ASP A 370 -6.73 -41.27 -34.69
N LEU A 371 -7.77 -41.97 -35.15
CA LEU A 371 -8.33 -43.14 -34.48
C LEU A 371 -7.84 -44.41 -35.19
N HIS A 372 -6.94 -45.14 -34.52
CA HIS A 372 -6.55 -46.48 -34.94
C HIS A 372 -7.48 -47.52 -34.31
N LEU A 373 -8.55 -47.88 -35.01
CA LEU A 373 -9.51 -48.89 -34.54
C LEU A 373 -8.92 -50.30 -34.75
N ARG A 374 -8.80 -51.07 -33.67
CA ARG A 374 -8.38 -52.48 -33.71
C ARG A 374 -9.49 -53.36 -33.13
N SER A 375 -10.08 -54.23 -33.94
CA SER A 375 -11.00 -55.27 -33.47
C SER A 375 -10.80 -56.55 -34.29
N PRO A 376 -10.81 -57.74 -33.66
CA PRO A 376 -10.72 -59.02 -34.37
C PRO A 376 -11.87 -59.24 -35.37
N GLN A 377 -13.02 -58.59 -35.13
CA GLN A 377 -14.19 -58.68 -36.01
C GLN A 377 -14.33 -57.47 -36.94
N LEU A 378 -13.39 -56.52 -36.96
CA LEU A 378 -13.53 -55.27 -37.72
C LEU A 378 -13.76 -55.54 -39.22
N ASP A 379 -12.99 -56.43 -39.82
CA ASP A 379 -13.13 -56.79 -41.24
C ASP A 379 -14.48 -57.46 -41.53
N GLN A 380 -14.98 -58.28 -40.60
CA GLN A 380 -16.28 -58.93 -40.73
C GLN A 380 -17.43 -57.91 -40.60
N ILE A 381 -17.31 -56.96 -39.67
CA ILE A 381 -18.27 -55.87 -39.47
C ILE A 381 -18.29 -54.95 -40.69
N LEU A 382 -17.13 -54.54 -41.21
CA LEU A 382 -17.02 -53.71 -42.41
C LEU A 382 -17.56 -54.43 -43.65
N THR A 383 -17.27 -55.73 -43.80
CA THR A 383 -17.80 -56.56 -44.90
C THR A 383 -19.32 -56.71 -44.80
N ALA A 384 -19.86 -56.96 -43.60
CA ALA A 384 -21.31 -57.05 -43.38
C ALA A 384 -22.03 -55.72 -43.64
N TRP A 385 -21.45 -54.60 -43.20
CA TRP A 385 -21.99 -53.26 -43.40
C TRP A 385 -21.96 -52.84 -44.88
N SER A 386 -20.87 -53.14 -45.59
CA SER A 386 -20.75 -52.87 -47.03
C SER A 386 -21.76 -53.63 -47.90
N ARG A 387 -22.11 -54.87 -47.53
CA ARG A 387 -23.13 -55.69 -48.22
C ARG A 387 -24.56 -55.20 -47.97
N GLN A 388 -24.80 -54.47 -46.88
CA GLN A 388 -26.14 -54.00 -46.50
C GLN A 388 -26.53 -52.67 -47.18
N GLN A 389 -25.57 -51.86 -47.60
CA GLN A 389 -25.83 -50.51 -48.14
C GLN A 389 -25.56 -50.34 -49.63
N PHE A 390 -24.82 -51.25 -50.29
CA PHE A 390 -24.49 -51.11 -51.72
C PHE A 390 -24.83 -52.38 -52.49
N SER A 391 -25.53 -52.23 -53.62
CA SER A 391 -25.76 -53.32 -54.56
C SER A 391 -24.42 -53.79 -55.15
N GLU A 392 -24.23 -55.09 -55.43
CA GLU A 392 -22.98 -55.62 -56.03
C GLU A 392 -22.57 -54.89 -57.32
N ALA A 393 -23.55 -54.31 -58.04
CA ALA A 393 -23.32 -53.48 -59.22
C ALA A 393 -22.61 -52.13 -58.92
N GLU A 394 -22.84 -51.54 -57.75
CA GLU A 394 -22.24 -50.25 -57.34
C GLU A 394 -20.81 -50.44 -56.81
N LEU A 395 -20.55 -51.57 -56.14
CA LEU A 395 -19.21 -51.98 -55.70
C LEU A 395 -18.27 -52.25 -56.89
N ALA A 396 -18.78 -52.85 -57.98
CA ALA A 396 -18.01 -53.08 -59.21
C ALA A 396 -17.65 -51.77 -59.94
N ALA A 397 -18.54 -50.77 -59.91
CA ALA A 397 -18.32 -49.46 -60.55
C ALA A 397 -17.32 -48.57 -59.79
N SER A 398 -17.20 -48.74 -58.46
CA SER A 398 -16.24 -48.01 -57.62
C SER A 398 -14.78 -48.39 -57.90
N ASN A 399 -14.52 -49.68 -58.16
CA ASN A 399 -13.17 -50.19 -58.43
C ASN A 399 -12.55 -49.69 -59.75
N HIS A 400 -13.34 -49.10 -60.66
CA HIS A 400 -12.85 -48.59 -61.95
C HIS A 400 -12.49 -47.09 -61.95
N ARG A 401 -12.63 -46.36 -60.83
CA ARG A 401 -12.39 -44.89 -60.77
C ARG A 401 -11.26 -44.40 -59.87
N LYS A 402 -10.36 -45.27 -59.43
CA LYS A 402 -9.10 -44.84 -58.79
C LYS A 402 -7.91 -45.39 -59.55
N ALA A 403 -7.39 -44.60 -60.48
CA ALA A 403 -6.00 -44.74 -60.88
C ALA A 403 -5.13 -44.62 -59.61
N PRO A 404 -4.12 -45.49 -59.41
CA PRO A 404 -3.18 -45.33 -58.31
C PRO A 404 -2.43 -44.00 -58.52
N VAL A 405 -2.41 -43.15 -57.50
CA VAL A 405 -1.48 -42.02 -57.46
C VAL A 405 -0.09 -42.61 -57.21
N GLU A 406 0.76 -42.63 -58.24
CA GLU A 406 2.18 -42.95 -58.07
C GLU A 406 2.85 -41.86 -57.23
N VAL A 407 3.35 -42.24 -56.07
CA VAL A 407 4.23 -41.40 -55.24
C VAL A 407 5.66 -41.63 -55.71
N PRO A 408 6.43 -40.60 -56.11
CA PRO A 408 7.81 -40.78 -56.53
C PRO A 408 8.67 -41.22 -55.34
N GLN A 409 9.33 -42.38 -55.45
CA GLN A 409 10.32 -42.81 -54.47
C GLN A 409 11.69 -42.20 -54.80
N GLY A 410 12.04 -41.12 -54.11
CA GLY A 410 13.42 -40.71 -53.89
C GLY A 410 14.01 -41.40 -52.66
N PRO A 411 15.34 -41.61 -52.57
CA PRO A 411 15.91 -42.59 -51.66
C PRO A 411 15.93 -42.05 -50.22
N LEU A 412 15.07 -42.61 -49.36
CA LEU A 412 15.23 -42.52 -47.92
C LEU A 412 15.84 -43.83 -47.42
N ASN A 413 17.16 -43.79 -47.25
CA ASN A 413 17.87 -44.65 -46.32
C ASN A 413 17.21 -44.49 -44.93
N GLY A 414 16.68 -45.57 -44.37
CA GLY A 414 16.06 -45.51 -43.05
C GLY A 414 15.28 -46.78 -42.70
N ASN A 415 16.01 -47.87 -42.52
CA ASN A 415 15.70 -49.01 -41.65
C ASN A 415 14.26 -49.53 -41.59
N ALA A 416 14.08 -50.67 -42.27
CA ALA A 416 13.15 -51.72 -41.89
C ALA A 416 13.45 -52.21 -40.46
N VAL A 417 12.69 -51.77 -39.45
CA VAL A 417 12.35 -52.54 -38.22
C VAL A 417 11.11 -51.90 -37.60
N ALA A 418 9.89 -52.30 -37.99
CA ALA A 418 8.67 -51.89 -37.27
C ALA A 418 7.50 -52.88 -37.39
N ASP A 419 7.76 -54.15 -37.72
CA ASP A 419 6.71 -55.18 -37.86
C ASP A 419 6.75 -56.31 -36.81
N ASP A 420 7.51 -56.16 -35.71
CA ASP A 420 7.54 -57.20 -34.65
C ASP A 420 7.82 -56.69 -33.22
N LEU A 421 6.99 -55.79 -32.69
CA LEU A 421 7.03 -55.44 -31.26
C LEU A 421 5.61 -55.27 -30.68
N GLY A 422 4.94 -56.39 -30.38
CA GLY A 422 3.88 -56.40 -29.37
C GLY A 422 4.51 -56.36 -27.97
N PRO A 423 3.95 -55.65 -26.98
CA PRO A 423 4.51 -55.66 -25.64
C PRO A 423 4.45 -57.09 -25.09
N ARG A 424 5.61 -57.62 -24.70
CA ARG A 424 5.76 -58.86 -23.94
C ARG A 424 4.69 -58.90 -22.82
N ALA A 425 3.87 -59.94 -22.77
CA ALA A 425 2.88 -60.10 -21.70
C ALA A 425 3.62 -60.39 -20.37
N TRP A 426 3.64 -59.42 -19.46
CA TRP A 426 4.26 -59.57 -18.14
C TRP A 426 3.28 -60.26 -17.18
N SER A 427 3.73 -61.33 -16.52
CA SER A 427 2.97 -61.97 -15.44
C SER A 427 3.09 -61.18 -14.12
N ASP A 428 2.12 -61.35 -13.22
CA ASP A 428 2.11 -60.66 -11.91
C ASP A 428 3.34 -61.01 -11.05
N GLU A 429 3.91 -62.21 -11.22
CA GLU A 429 5.14 -62.65 -10.54
C GLU A 429 6.39 -61.97 -11.12
N GLU A 430 6.46 -61.80 -12.44
CA GLU A 430 7.54 -61.05 -13.09
C GLU A 430 7.50 -59.55 -12.74
N LEU A 431 6.30 -58.96 -12.64
CA LEU A 431 6.14 -57.56 -12.25
C LEU A 431 6.61 -57.31 -10.82
N ARG A 432 6.29 -58.20 -9.88
CA ARG A 432 6.80 -58.14 -8.50
C ARG A 432 8.32 -58.27 -8.45
N ALA A 433 8.89 -59.21 -9.20
CA ALA A 433 10.34 -59.36 -9.28
C ALA A 433 11.03 -58.11 -9.85
N VAL A 434 10.39 -57.40 -10.79
CA VAL A 434 10.88 -56.12 -11.29
C VAL A 434 10.84 -55.04 -10.20
N VAL A 435 9.74 -54.93 -9.46
CA VAL A 435 9.59 -53.96 -8.35
C VAL A 435 10.63 -54.22 -7.25
N ASP A 436 10.86 -55.48 -6.88
CA ASP A 436 11.87 -55.86 -5.88
C ASP A 436 13.28 -55.50 -6.35
N ARG A 437 13.59 -55.72 -7.64
CA ARG A 437 14.87 -55.31 -8.23
C ARG A 437 15.02 -53.79 -8.30
N MET A 438 13.93 -53.06 -8.54
CA MET A 438 13.93 -51.59 -8.51
C MET A 438 14.17 -51.05 -7.09
N ARG A 439 13.70 -51.75 -6.04
CA ARG A 439 13.93 -51.40 -4.63
C ARG A 439 15.30 -51.88 -4.10
N GLY A 440 15.96 -52.79 -4.80
CA GLY A 440 17.24 -53.40 -4.40
C GLY A 440 18.44 -52.44 -4.45
N ALA A 441 19.60 -52.91 -3.98
CA ALA A 441 20.83 -52.11 -3.89
C ALA A 441 21.34 -51.60 -5.25
N ASP A 442 21.11 -52.35 -6.33
CA ASP A 442 21.43 -51.97 -7.72
C ASP A 442 20.20 -51.35 -8.45
N GLY A 443 19.20 -50.93 -7.68
CA GLY A 443 17.92 -50.42 -8.14
C GLY A 443 17.92 -48.93 -8.47
N ILE A 444 16.76 -48.30 -8.34
CA ILE A 444 16.56 -46.86 -8.56
C ILE A 444 16.82 -46.07 -7.26
N SER A 445 17.24 -44.80 -7.40
CA SER A 445 17.55 -43.94 -6.25
C SER A 445 16.28 -43.44 -5.55
N ILE A 446 15.91 -44.11 -4.46
CA ILE A 446 14.78 -43.72 -3.60
C ILE A 446 15.30 -42.82 -2.47
N SER A 447 14.85 -41.57 -2.44
CA SER A 447 15.27 -40.60 -1.42
C SER A 447 14.18 -39.57 -1.11
N ASP A 448 14.33 -38.84 0.00
CA ASP A 448 13.51 -37.67 0.28
C ASP A 448 13.94 -36.54 -0.65
N ARG A 449 13.00 -35.95 -1.40
CA ARG A 449 13.26 -34.86 -2.34
C ARG A 449 12.37 -33.65 -2.03
N ARG A 450 12.95 -32.46 -2.10
CA ARG A 450 12.23 -31.19 -1.89
C ARG A 450 11.91 -30.56 -3.23
N HIS A 451 10.66 -30.17 -3.43
CA HIS A 451 10.24 -29.36 -4.57
C HIS A 451 9.37 -28.21 -4.08
N LEU A 452 9.75 -27.00 -4.47
CA LEU A 452 9.22 -25.74 -3.90
C LEU A 452 9.36 -25.74 -2.36
N LEU A 453 8.23 -25.70 -1.64
CA LEU A 453 8.17 -25.68 -0.18
C LEU A 453 7.78 -27.03 0.44
N THR A 454 7.56 -28.07 -0.37
CA THR A 454 7.07 -29.37 0.07
C THR A 454 8.18 -30.43 0.01
N VAL A 455 8.28 -31.25 1.06
CA VAL A 455 9.21 -32.39 1.12
C VAL A 455 8.45 -33.67 0.81
N TYR A 456 8.84 -34.34 -0.27
CA TYR A 456 8.29 -35.62 -0.69
C TYR A 456 9.20 -36.74 -0.22
N ARG A 457 8.72 -37.56 0.72
CA ARG A 457 9.51 -38.64 1.31
C ARG A 457 9.52 -39.91 0.45
N SER A 458 10.63 -40.64 0.50
CA SER A 458 10.79 -41.96 -0.14
C SER A 458 10.31 -42.00 -1.60
N CYS A 459 10.81 -41.08 -2.43
CA CYS A 459 10.38 -40.94 -3.82
C CYS A 459 11.53 -41.17 -4.80
N PHE A 460 11.18 -41.51 -6.04
CA PHE A 460 12.09 -41.67 -7.16
C PHE A 460 11.61 -40.88 -8.38
N VAL A 461 12.49 -40.65 -9.35
CA VAL A 461 12.20 -39.85 -10.55
C VAL A 461 11.84 -40.74 -11.73
N GLY A 462 10.81 -40.37 -12.49
CA GLY A 462 10.32 -41.12 -13.65
C GLY A 462 11.41 -41.40 -14.69
N ARG A 463 12.19 -40.38 -15.08
CA ARG A 463 13.34 -40.51 -15.99
C ARG A 463 14.40 -41.49 -15.47
N GLU A 464 14.74 -41.43 -14.19
CA GLU A 464 15.74 -42.33 -13.59
C GLU A 464 15.25 -43.79 -13.60
N ALA A 465 13.94 -44.01 -13.41
CA ALA A 465 13.33 -45.32 -13.51
C ALA A 465 13.33 -45.84 -14.96
N VAL A 466 13.06 -44.99 -15.95
CA VAL A 466 13.17 -45.35 -17.39
C VAL A 466 14.62 -45.71 -17.75
N ASP A 467 15.59 -44.90 -17.32
CA ASP A 467 17.01 -45.15 -17.56
C ASP A 467 17.50 -46.45 -16.89
N TRP A 468 16.93 -46.80 -15.72
CA TRP A 468 17.18 -48.09 -15.09
C TRP A 468 16.55 -49.25 -15.87
N MET A 469 15.28 -49.15 -16.27
CA MET A 469 14.59 -50.20 -17.04
C MET A 469 15.28 -50.48 -18.37
N THR A 470 15.73 -49.43 -19.07
CA THR A 470 16.48 -49.59 -20.32
C THR A 470 17.82 -50.31 -20.10
N ARG A 471 18.54 -50.00 -19.02
CA ARG A 471 19.84 -50.64 -18.72
C ARG A 471 19.71 -52.05 -18.14
N ALA A 472 18.79 -52.26 -17.20
CA ALA A 472 18.69 -53.48 -16.40
C ALA A 472 17.80 -54.57 -17.03
N LEU A 473 16.86 -54.16 -17.89
CA LEU A 473 15.91 -55.06 -18.57
C LEU A 473 16.09 -55.07 -20.10
N GLY A 474 16.96 -54.22 -20.65
CA GLY A 474 17.22 -54.14 -22.09
C GLY A 474 16.07 -53.55 -22.91
N LEU A 475 15.16 -52.82 -22.26
CA LEU A 475 13.97 -52.26 -22.90
C LEU A 475 14.27 -50.96 -23.65
N THR A 476 13.60 -50.74 -24.78
CA THR A 476 13.54 -49.40 -25.38
C THR A 476 12.86 -48.42 -24.43
N ARG A 477 13.13 -47.11 -24.59
CA ARG A 477 12.47 -46.09 -23.74
C ARG A 477 10.94 -46.12 -23.83
N ILE A 478 10.41 -46.46 -25.01
CA ILE A 478 8.96 -46.60 -25.24
C ILE A 478 8.42 -47.79 -24.43
N GLU A 479 9.09 -48.93 -24.46
CA GLU A 479 8.71 -50.12 -23.68
C GLU A 479 8.86 -49.91 -22.16
N ALA A 480 9.88 -49.17 -21.73
CA ALA A 480 10.08 -48.81 -20.32
C ALA A 480 8.94 -47.90 -19.79
N VAL A 481 8.47 -46.94 -20.60
CA VAL A 481 7.31 -46.12 -20.24
C VAL A 481 6.03 -46.98 -20.17
N ALA A 482 5.84 -47.90 -21.13
CA ALA A 482 4.70 -48.82 -21.11
C ALA A 482 4.73 -49.75 -19.89
N LEU A 483 5.90 -50.26 -19.50
CA LEU A 483 6.07 -51.07 -18.28
C LEU A 483 5.77 -50.25 -17.02
N GLY A 484 6.24 -49.01 -16.94
CA GLY A 484 5.93 -48.14 -15.80
C GLY A 484 4.45 -47.77 -15.70
N GLN A 485 3.74 -47.64 -16.83
CA GLN A 485 2.28 -47.50 -16.84
C GLN A 485 1.59 -48.75 -16.30
N LEU A 486 2.04 -49.94 -16.73
CA LEU A 486 1.52 -51.22 -16.26
C LEU A 486 1.74 -51.41 -14.74
N LEU A 487 2.89 -51.01 -14.21
CA LEU A 487 3.17 -51.03 -12.76
C LEU A 487 2.26 -50.09 -11.97
N MET A 488 1.87 -48.93 -12.54
CA MET A 488 0.90 -48.04 -11.93
C MET A 488 -0.52 -48.61 -11.96
N GLU A 489 -0.94 -49.19 -13.09
CA GLU A 489 -2.25 -49.84 -13.23
C GLU A 489 -2.42 -51.02 -12.26
N ARG A 490 -1.34 -51.77 -12.02
CA ARG A 490 -1.29 -52.87 -11.06
C ARG A 490 -1.15 -52.42 -9.60
N GLY A 491 -1.01 -51.12 -9.37
CA GLY A 491 -0.97 -50.55 -8.02
C GLY A 491 0.36 -50.70 -7.30
N GLU A 492 1.43 -51.11 -7.99
CA GLU A 492 2.77 -51.28 -7.39
C GLU A 492 3.44 -49.92 -7.12
N MET A 493 3.09 -48.90 -7.90
CA MET A 493 3.60 -47.53 -7.76
C MET A 493 2.55 -46.49 -8.14
N HIS A 494 2.73 -45.26 -7.68
CA HIS A 494 1.86 -44.13 -8.01
C HIS A 494 2.65 -42.84 -8.14
N HIS A 495 2.07 -41.86 -8.86
CA HIS A 495 2.60 -40.49 -8.85
C HIS A 495 2.33 -39.87 -7.48
N VAL A 496 3.27 -39.11 -6.94
CA VAL A 496 3.16 -38.62 -5.55
C VAL A 496 1.95 -37.70 -5.31
N LEU A 497 1.40 -37.10 -6.37
CA LEU A 497 0.16 -36.31 -6.33
C LEU A 497 -1.04 -36.99 -7.02
N ASP A 498 -0.87 -38.21 -7.56
CA ASP A 498 -1.91 -38.96 -8.30
C ASP A 498 -2.52 -38.24 -9.53
N GLU A 499 -1.89 -37.18 -10.03
CA GLU A 499 -2.43 -36.35 -11.13
C GLU A 499 -2.23 -36.91 -12.55
N HIS A 500 -1.27 -37.82 -12.78
CA HIS A 500 -0.98 -38.35 -14.11
C HIS A 500 -0.33 -39.74 -14.09
N GLY A 501 -0.37 -40.43 -15.23
CA GLY A 501 0.31 -41.72 -15.45
C GLY A 501 1.84 -41.62 -15.48
N PHE A 502 2.50 -42.76 -15.70
CA PHE A 502 3.95 -42.82 -15.75
C PHE A 502 4.52 -42.13 -17.00
N LYS A 503 5.55 -41.30 -16.82
CA LYS A 503 6.20 -40.51 -17.88
C LYS A 503 7.72 -40.52 -17.72
N ASP A 504 8.43 -40.52 -18.85
CA ASP A 504 9.89 -40.29 -18.92
C ASP A 504 10.20 -38.79 -18.69
N SER A 505 10.07 -38.34 -17.44
CA SER A 505 10.27 -36.95 -17.05
C SER A 505 10.73 -36.84 -15.59
N ASN A 506 10.93 -35.61 -15.12
CA ASN A 506 11.42 -35.33 -13.77
C ASN A 506 10.32 -35.37 -12.68
N PHE A 507 9.17 -36.03 -12.94
CA PHE A 507 8.12 -36.18 -11.94
C PHE A 507 8.50 -37.21 -10.87
N PHE A 508 7.90 -37.06 -9.68
CA PHE A 508 8.16 -37.92 -8.53
C PHE A 508 7.12 -39.03 -8.41
N TYR A 509 7.61 -40.24 -8.22
CA TYR A 509 6.82 -41.44 -8.03
C TYR A 509 7.20 -42.13 -6.72
N ARG A 510 6.27 -42.92 -6.19
CA ARG A 510 6.46 -43.68 -4.96
C ARG A 510 5.87 -45.09 -5.12
N PHE A 511 6.58 -46.09 -4.62
CA PHE A 511 6.04 -47.44 -4.51
C PHE A 511 4.96 -47.51 -3.43
N ARG A 512 3.87 -48.24 -3.65
CA ARG A 512 2.90 -48.49 -2.58
C ARG A 512 3.52 -49.46 -1.57
N ALA A 513 3.36 -49.17 -0.28
CA ALA A 513 3.82 -50.05 0.78
C ALA A 513 2.94 -51.31 0.83
N ASP A 514 3.53 -52.46 1.10
CA ASP A 514 2.79 -53.69 1.34
C ASP A 514 1.85 -53.49 2.54
N GLY A 515 0.66 -54.12 2.47
CA GLY A 515 -0.55 -53.75 3.23
C GLY A 515 -0.50 -53.68 4.76
N ALA A 516 0.66 -53.83 5.39
CA ALA A 516 0.86 -53.61 6.82
C ALA A 516 1.05 -52.12 7.20
N ASP A 517 1.63 -51.29 6.32
CA ASP A 517 1.96 -49.88 6.65
C ASP A 517 0.86 -48.86 6.31
N ALA A 518 -0.08 -49.24 5.43
CA ALA A 518 -1.20 -48.38 5.04
C ALA A 518 -2.14 -48.04 6.23
N ILE A 519 -2.34 -49.01 7.13
CA ILE A 519 -3.20 -48.85 8.32
C ILE A 519 -2.54 -47.92 9.35
N ALA A 520 -1.20 -47.92 9.45
CA ALA A 520 -0.46 -47.02 10.33
C ALA A 520 -0.40 -45.57 9.80
N ALA A 521 -0.45 -45.39 8.48
CA ALA A 521 -0.47 -44.07 7.84
C ALA A 521 -1.84 -43.38 7.96
N GLU A 522 -2.95 -44.11 7.80
CA GLU A 522 -4.30 -43.56 8.02
C GLU A 522 -4.54 -43.15 9.49
N ALA A 523 -3.97 -43.90 10.45
CA ALA A 523 -4.06 -43.56 11.87
C ALA A 523 -3.31 -42.26 12.25
N ARG A 524 -2.26 -41.89 11.50
CA ARG A 524 -1.48 -40.65 11.72
C ARG A 524 -2.05 -39.41 11.01
N ILE A 525 -2.96 -39.59 10.07
CA ILE A 525 -3.64 -38.48 9.37
C ILE A 525 -4.94 -38.08 10.10
N ARG A 526 -5.46 -38.92 11.00
CA ARG A 526 -6.65 -38.64 11.83
C ARG A 526 -6.37 -38.19 13.27
N ALA A 527 -5.11 -38.04 13.66
CA ALA A 527 -4.68 -37.42 14.93
C ALA A 527 -3.97 -36.11 14.62
#